data_AF-Q1DBF6-F1
#
_entry.id   AF-Q1DBF6-F1
#
_cell.length_a   1.000
_cell.length_b   1.000
_cell.length_c   1.000
_cell.angle_alpha   90.00
_cell.angle_beta   90.00
_cell.angle_gamma   90.00
#
_symmetry.space_group_name_H-M   'P 1'
#
loop_
_entity.id
_entity.type
_entity.pdbx_description
1 polymer ?
#
loop_
_entity_poly.entity_id
_entity_poly.type
_entity_poly.pdbx_seq_one_letter_code
_entity_poly.pdbx_strand_id
1 'polypeptide(L)' 'MVIARAKYRDADAADTAEPTSVTAPLPPQLLPRALATPSLLAHILSDKFCDGLPFHRQECMA' A
#
# COMPACT_ATOMS: atom_id res chain seq x y z
N MET A 1 0.45 -5.00 -17.33
CA MET A 1 1.87 -4.59 -17.44
C MET A 1 2.19 -3.75 -16.21
N VAL A 2 3.03 -4.24 -15.30
CA VAL A 2 3.40 -3.51 -14.07
C VAL A 2 4.61 -2.64 -14.40
N ILE A 3 4.42 -1.33 -14.44
CA ILE A 3 5.49 -0.36 -14.71
C ILE A 3 6.11 0.01 -13.36
N ALA A 4 7.38 -0.34 -13.16
CA ALA A 4 8.12 0.04 -11.96
C ALA A 4 8.24 1.57 -11.88
N ARG A 5 7.90 2.16 -10.74
CA ARG A 5 8.08 3.60 -10.47
C ARG A 5 9.52 3.84 -9.99
N ALA A 6 10.38 4.34 -10.87
CA ALA A 6 11.73 4.77 -10.48
C ALA A 6 11.65 5.90 -9.45
N LYS A 7 12.37 5.76 -8.32
CA LYS A 7 12.25 6.68 -7.17
C LYS A 7 13.58 7.36 -6.79
N TYR A 8 14.73 6.78 -7.14
CA TYR A 8 16.05 7.33 -6.77
C TYR A 8 17.12 7.11 -7.84
N ARG A 9 18.05 8.06 -7.92
CA ARG A 9 19.35 7.92 -8.59
C ARG A 9 20.30 7.21 -7.62
N ASP A 10 21.03 6.21 -8.10
CA ASP A 10 22.10 5.59 -7.31
C ASP A 10 23.19 6.61 -7.00
N ALA A 11 23.51 6.82 -5.72
CA ALA A 11 24.50 7.81 -5.29
C ALA A 11 25.94 7.29 -5.41
N ASP A 12 26.12 5.97 -5.50
CA ASP A 12 27.41 5.29 -5.62
C ASP A 12 27.83 5.03 -7.09
N ALA A 13 27.01 5.45 -8.05
CA ALA A 13 27.36 5.38 -9.46
C ALA A 13 28.39 6.47 -9.79
N ALA A 14 29.64 6.06 -10.06
CA ALA A 14 30.69 6.93 -10.57
C ALA A 14 30.17 7.78 -11.74
N ASP A 15 30.60 9.04 -11.82
CA ASP A 15 30.12 10.10 -12.74
C ASP A 15 30.26 9.78 -14.25
N THR A 16 30.74 8.58 -14.60
CA THR A 16 30.94 8.07 -15.97
C THR A 16 29.95 6.95 -16.34
N ALA A 17 29.15 6.44 -15.39
CA ALA A 17 28.18 5.37 -15.63
C ALA A 17 26.76 5.95 -15.86
N GLU A 18 26.04 5.42 -16.86
CA GLU A 18 24.66 5.79 -17.15
C GLU A 18 23.79 5.70 -15.88
N PRO A 19 22.82 6.63 -15.67
CA PRO A 19 22.08 6.74 -14.42
C PRO A 19 21.28 5.46 -14.17
N THR A 20 21.83 4.60 -13.32
CA THR A 20 21.18 3.36 -12.90
C THR A 20 20.08 3.75 -11.93
N SER A 21 18.82 3.66 -12.39
CA SER A 21 17.67 3.94 -11.55
C SER A 21 17.43 2.78 -10.59
N VAL A 22 17.58 3.02 -9.28
CA VAL A 22 17.30 1.99 -8.27
C VAL A 22 15.82 2.01 -7.90
N THR A 23 15.20 0.83 -7.91
CA THR A 23 13.79 0.66 -7.53
C THR A 23 13.70 0.28 -6.06
N ALA A 24 12.89 1.03 -5.30
CA ALA A 24 12.55 0.71 -3.92
C ALA A 24 11.90 -0.67 -3.78
N PRO A 25 12.19 -1.44 -2.72
CA PRO A 25 11.32 -2.54 -2.37
C PRO A 25 9.92 -2.00 -2.06
N LEU A 26 8.90 -2.80 -2.40
CA LEU A 26 7.51 -2.46 -2.11
C LEU A 26 7.33 -2.36 -0.59
N PRO A 27 6.60 -1.35 -0.08
CA PRO A 27 6.29 -1.29 1.33
C PRO A 27 5.52 -2.55 1.76
N PRO A 28 5.64 -2.97 3.03
CA PRO A 28 4.91 -4.11 3.54
C PRO A 28 3.40 -3.90 3.36
N GLN A 29 2.74 -4.86 2.73
CA GLN A 29 1.29 -4.86 2.56
C GLN A 29 0.66 -5.69 3.68
N LEU A 30 -0.42 -5.19 4.27
CA LEU A 30 -1.17 -5.95 5.27
C LEU A 30 -1.88 -7.16 4.65
N LEU A 31 -2.46 -6.97 3.46
CA LEU A 31 -3.15 -7.99 2.69
C LEU A 31 -2.69 -7.92 1.23
N PRO A 32 -2.35 -9.07 0.60
CA PRO A 32 -1.83 -9.07 -0.77
C PRO A 32 -2.89 -8.56 -1.76
N ARG A 33 -2.54 -7.53 -2.54
CA ARG A 33 -3.41 -6.90 -3.54
C ARG A 33 -4.73 -6.33 -2.99
N ALA A 34 -4.78 -5.98 -1.70
CA ALA A 34 -5.95 -5.36 -1.13
C ALA A 34 -6.15 -3.93 -1.68
N LEU A 35 -7.39 -3.60 -2.02
CA LEU A 35 -7.81 -2.22 -2.32
C LEU A 35 -8.11 -1.43 -1.05
N ALA A 36 -8.32 -2.13 0.07
CA ALA A 36 -8.59 -1.51 1.36
C ALA A 36 -7.36 -0.76 1.88
N THR A 37 -7.50 0.55 2.02
CA THR A 37 -6.48 1.37 2.69
C THR A 37 -6.45 1.04 4.18
N PRO A 38 -5.33 1.30 4.88
CA PRO A 38 -5.25 1.11 6.33
C PRO A 38 -6.35 1.88 7.09
N SER A 39 -6.74 3.07 6.60
CA SER A 39 -7.83 3.86 7.19
C SER A 39 -9.19 3.17 7.05
N LEU A 40 -9.48 2.58 5.89
CA LEU A 40 -10.71 1.82 5.67
C LEU A 40 -10.79 0.62 6.62
N LEU A 41 -9.68 -0.11 6.77
CA LEU A 41 -9.63 -1.27 7.66
C LEU A 41 -9.80 -0.88 9.13
N ALA A 42 -9.17 0.21 9.56
CA ALA A 42 -9.35 0.73 10.92
C ALA A 42 -10.82 1.07 11.22
N HIS A 43 -11.52 1.65 10.24
CA HIS A 43 -12.95 1.97 10.37
C HIS A 43 -13.79 0.69 10.49
N ILE A 44 -13.63 -0.27 9.57
CA ILE A 44 -14.37 -1.55 9.59
C ILE A 44 -14.17 -2.30 10.92
N LEU A 45 -12.93 -2.32 11.43
CA LEU A 45 -12.59 -2.96 12.70
C LEU A 45 -13.22 -2.23 13.89
N SER A 46 -13.17 -0.89 13.91
CA SER A 46 -13.77 -0.09 14.98
C SER A 46 -15.28 -0.30 15.03
N ASP A 47 -15.96 -0.22 13.89
CA ASP A 47 -17.40 -0.42 13.82
C ASP A 47 -17.80 -1.82 14.28
N LYS A 48 -16.99 -2.85 13.96
CA LYS A 48 -17.27 -4.23 14.38
C LYS A 48 -17.09 -4.44 15.87
N PHE A 49 -15.97 -3.98 16.43
CA PHE A 49 -15.53 -4.35 17.78
C PHE A 49 -15.86 -3.30 18.84
N CYS A 50 -15.83 -2.01 18.49
CA CYS A 50 -16.22 -0.93 19.38
C CYS A 50 -17.73 -0.70 19.32
N ASP A 51 -18.30 -0.56 18.11
CA ASP A 51 -19.71 -0.21 17.93
C ASP A 51 -20.64 -1.42 17.78
N GLY A 52 -20.08 -2.63 17.69
CA GLY A 52 -20.84 -3.88 17.62
C GLY A 52 -21.64 -4.07 16.31
N LEU A 53 -21.29 -3.35 15.25
CA LEU A 53 -22.00 -3.42 13.97
C LEU A 53 -21.68 -4.74 13.24
N PRO A 54 -22.69 -5.53 12.87
CA PRO A 54 -22.47 -6.75 12.08
C PRO A 54 -21.95 -6.46 10.68
N PHE A 55 -21.03 -7.28 10.16
CA PHE A 55 -20.43 -7.10 8.83
C PHE A 55 -21.47 -7.08 7.70
N HIS A 56 -22.51 -7.91 7.78
CA HIS A 56 -23.59 -7.94 6.79
C HIS A 56 -24.43 -6.65 6.76
N ARG A 57 -24.32 -5.77 7.75
CA ARG A 57 -24.94 -4.44 7.72
C ARG A 57 -24.02 -3.40 7.10
N GLN A 58 -22.71 -3.52 7.35
CA GLN A 58 -21.70 -2.61 6.81
C GLN A 58 -21.59 -2.72 5.28
N GLU A 59 -21.73 -3.92 4.72
CA GLU A 59 -21.66 -4.15 3.27
C GLU A 59 -22.76 -3.40 2.47
N CYS A 60 -23.90 -3.09 3.10
CA CYS A 60 -24.98 -2.31 2.46
C CYS A 60 -24.82 -0.79 2.56
N MET A 61 -23.90 -0.30 3.41
CA MET A 61 -23.69 1.14 3.61
C MET A 61 -22.66 1.74 2.64
N ALA A 62 -21.94 0.88 1.89
CA ALA A 62 -20.88 1.25 0.95
C ALA A 62 -21.40 1.49 -0.47
#